data_AF-A0A2Z2L912-F1
#
_entry.id   AF-A0A2Z2L912-F1
#
_cell.length_a   1.000
_cell.length_b   1.000
_cell.length_c   1.000
_cell.angle_alpha   90.00
_cell.angle_beta   90.00
_cell.angle_gamma   90.00
#
_symmetry.space_group_name_H-M   'P 1'
#
loop_
_entity.id
_entity.type
_entity.pdbx_description
1 polymer ?
#
loop_
_entity_poly.entity_id
_entity_poly.type
_entity_poly.pdbx_seq_one_letter_code
_entity_poly.pdbx_strand_id
1 'polypeptide(L)'
;MSAESQNQSRTAVTAQRSQPQQARNQSAGSNNAKKNRVNQQQDFSLSSEEIEHVIKCMEQEYGSAMSDRMRQTMKTEISTAVPELTKVLVPIVASAAQNGGRVGSHEELIKTFMQIMMPHMRRIMNAATEY
;
A
#
# COMPACT_ATOMS: atom_id res chain seq x y z
N MET A 1 49.41 40.90 -25.56
CA MET A 1 50.54 41.10 -26.49
C MET A 1 51.38 39.83 -26.47
N SER A 2 51.75 39.35 -27.67
CA SER A 2 52.54 38.16 -28.05
C SER A 2 53.84 38.00 -27.24
N ALA A 3 54.54 36.85 -27.15
CA ALA A 3 54.91 35.84 -28.15
C ALA A 3 55.35 34.53 -27.43
N GLU A 4 55.08 33.31 -27.94
CA GLU A 4 56.01 32.42 -28.70
C GLU A 4 57.40 32.25 -28.06
N SER A 5 58.04 31.07 -27.97
CA SER A 5 58.13 29.98 -28.93
C SER A 5 58.83 28.74 -28.31
N GLN A 6 58.48 27.55 -28.82
CA GLN A 6 59.30 26.39 -29.26
C GLN A 6 60.67 26.12 -28.55
N ASN A 7 61.13 24.89 -28.29
CA ASN A 7 61.07 23.71 -29.14
C ASN A 7 61.69 22.47 -28.45
N GLN A 8 61.09 21.29 -28.73
CA GLN A 8 61.69 19.99 -29.02
C GLN A 8 62.90 19.43 -28.24
N SER A 9 62.71 18.21 -27.71
CA SER A 9 63.65 17.11 -27.93
C SER A 9 62.88 15.78 -28.06
N ARG A 10 62.97 15.20 -29.26
CA ARG A 10 62.55 13.83 -29.63
C ARG A 10 63.70 12.86 -29.33
N THR A 11 63.37 11.65 -28.88
CA THR A 11 63.99 10.35 -29.27
C THR A 11 63.09 9.26 -28.66
N ALA A 12 62.33 8.47 -29.44
CA ALA A 12 62.71 7.35 -30.31
C ALA A 12 62.40 5.99 -29.61
N VAL A 13 61.21 5.43 -29.83
CA VAL A 13 60.82 4.24 -30.64
C VAL A 13 61.09 2.83 -30.04
N THR A 14 60.00 2.06 -29.96
CA THR A 14 59.82 0.60 -30.21
C THR A 14 60.31 -0.49 -29.24
N ALA A 15 59.34 -1.21 -28.68
CA ALA A 15 59.11 -2.67 -28.91
C ALA A 15 57.61 -2.95 -28.61
N GLN A 16 56.73 -3.29 -29.57
CA GLN A 16 56.44 -4.65 -30.08
C GLN A 16 56.34 -5.71 -28.95
N ARG A 17 55.33 -6.58 -28.80
CA ARG A 17 54.27 -7.11 -29.68
C ARG A 17 53.45 -8.15 -28.86
N SER A 18 52.13 -8.29 -29.12
CA SER A 18 51.24 -9.48 -28.90
C SER A 18 51.01 -9.98 -27.45
N GLN A 19 49.82 -10.39 -26.98
CA GLN A 19 48.61 -10.96 -27.59
C GLN A 19 47.38 -10.76 -26.65
N PRO A 20 46.14 -11.06 -27.12
CA PRO A 20 44.88 -10.73 -26.46
C PRO A 20 44.30 -11.91 -25.66
N GLN A 21 43.50 -11.63 -24.63
CA GLN A 21 42.47 -12.59 -24.21
C GLN A 21 41.27 -11.89 -23.59
N GLN A 22 40.18 -11.94 -24.35
CA GLN A 22 38.82 -11.73 -23.87
C GLN A 22 38.51 -12.77 -22.80
N ALA A 23 38.10 -12.33 -21.61
CA ALA A 23 37.28 -13.13 -20.71
C ALA A 23 36.04 -12.29 -20.36
N ARG A 24 35.04 -12.48 -21.21
CA ARG A 24 33.63 -12.26 -20.96
C ARG A 24 33.26 -12.87 -19.61
N ASN A 25 32.95 -12.04 -18.62
CA ASN A 25 32.03 -12.44 -17.56
C ASN A 25 30.94 -11.37 -17.44
N GLN A 26 29.88 -11.62 -18.20
CA GLN A 26 28.56 -11.10 -17.90
C GLN A 26 28.20 -11.63 -16.52
N SER A 27 28.41 -10.81 -15.49
CA SER A 27 27.72 -11.05 -14.23
C SER A 27 26.26 -10.65 -14.47
N ALA A 28 25.51 -11.60 -15.02
CA ALA A 28 24.06 -11.68 -14.88
C ALA A 28 23.76 -11.98 -13.41
N GLY A 29 24.12 -11.04 -12.54
CA GLY A 29 23.63 -10.95 -11.18
C GLY A 29 22.24 -10.37 -11.28
N SER A 30 21.29 -11.24 -11.58
CA SER A 30 19.86 -11.02 -11.45
C SER A 30 19.59 -10.60 -10.01
N ASN A 31 19.73 -9.30 -9.73
CA ASN A 31 19.10 -8.71 -8.56
C ASN A 31 17.62 -8.82 -8.86
N ASN A 32 17.06 -9.93 -8.36
CA ASN A 32 15.66 -10.08 -8.06
C ASN A 32 15.21 -8.75 -7.47
N ALA A 33 14.62 -7.91 -8.32
CA ALA A 33 13.60 -6.99 -7.90
C ALA A 33 12.63 -7.91 -7.18
N LYS A 34 12.77 -7.94 -5.84
CA LYS A 34 11.85 -8.58 -4.93
C LYS A 34 10.59 -7.79 -5.15
N LYS A 35 9.87 -8.14 -6.21
CA LYS A 35 8.49 -7.80 -6.46
C LYS A 35 7.84 -8.45 -5.27
N ASN A 36 7.79 -7.68 -4.17
CA ASN A 36 6.96 -7.94 -3.02
C ASN A 36 5.57 -7.96 -3.64
N ARG A 37 5.20 -9.13 -4.15
CA ARG A 37 3.83 -9.50 -4.40
C ARG A 37 3.26 -9.47 -3.00
N VAL A 38 2.78 -8.29 -2.60
CA VAL A 38 1.78 -8.11 -1.56
C VAL A 38 0.52 -8.77 -2.12
N ASN A 39 0.59 -10.09 -2.19
CA ASN A 39 -0.47 -11.00 -2.56
C ASN A 39 -0.53 -12.08 -1.47
N GLN A 40 -0.19 -11.68 -0.23
CA GLN A 40 -0.80 -12.28 0.93
C GLN A 40 -2.24 -11.80 0.88
N GLN A 41 -3.18 -12.72 0.65
CA GLN A 41 -4.55 -12.55 1.09
C GLN A 41 -4.46 -12.34 2.60
N GLN A 42 -4.28 -11.09 3.02
CA GLN A 42 -4.32 -10.74 4.43
C GLN A 42 -5.77 -10.93 4.86
N ASP A 43 -5.96 -11.88 5.77
CA ASP A 43 -7.22 -12.05 6.45
C ASP A 43 -7.38 -10.85 7.39
N PHE A 44 -8.31 -9.95 7.05
CA PHE A 44 -8.61 -8.76 7.83
C PHE A 44 -9.76 -9.00 8.82
N SER A 45 -10.09 -10.26 9.10
CA SER A 45 -11.15 -10.62 10.06
C SER A 45 -10.73 -10.24 11.47
N LEU A 46 -11.66 -9.60 12.18
CA LEU A 46 -11.51 -9.34 13.61
C LEU A 46 -11.95 -10.56 14.41
N SER A 47 -11.24 -10.86 15.49
CA SER A 47 -11.67 -11.83 16.50
C SER A 47 -12.93 -11.35 17.23
N SER A 48 -13.68 -12.28 17.82
CA SER A 48 -14.87 -11.94 18.60
C SER A 48 -14.56 -11.04 19.80
N GLU A 49 -13.37 -11.17 20.39
CA GLU A 49 -12.92 -10.34 21.51
C GLU A 49 -12.63 -8.90 21.07
N GLU A 50 -11.99 -8.72 19.91
CA GLU A 50 -11.76 -7.39 19.32
C GLU A 50 -13.08 -6.69 18.97
N ILE A 51 -14.04 -7.43 18.40
CA ILE A 51 -15.37 -6.90 18.09
C ILE A 51 -16.10 -6.45 19.37
N GLU A 52 -16.03 -7.25 20.44
CA GLU A 52 -16.62 -6.87 21.73
C GLU A 52 -15.94 -5.66 22.35
N HIS A 53 -14.62 -5.53 22.18
CA HIS A 53 -13.89 -4.35 22.64
C HIS A 53 -14.35 -3.09 21.90
N VAL A 54 -14.52 -3.16 20.57
CA VAL A 54 -15.04 -2.04 19.77
C VAL A 54 -16.43 -1.62 20.25
N ILE A 55 -17.33 -2.57 20.50
CA ILE A 55 -18.68 -2.26 21.00
C ILE A 55 -18.61 -1.57 22.37
N LYS A 56 -17.77 -2.05 23.29
CA LYS A 56 -17.59 -1.40 24.60
C LYS A 56 -17.05 0.02 24.46
N CYS A 57 -16.10 0.26 23.56
CA CYS A 57 -15.62 1.62 23.27
C CYS A 57 -16.75 2.49 22.73
N MET A 58 -17.59 1.98 21.82
CA MET A 58 -18.73 2.73 21.29
C MET A 58 -19.75 3.09 22.40
N GLU A 59 -20.05 2.17 23.32
CA GLU A 59 -20.95 2.42 24.46
C GLU A 59 -20.37 3.47 25.42
N GLN A 60 -19.05 3.46 25.65
CA GLN A 60 -18.36 4.45 26.46
C GLN A 60 -18.40 5.85 25.83
N GLU A 61 -18.08 5.96 24.54
CA GLU A 61 -18.11 7.23 23.80
C GLU A 61 -19.54 7.78 23.66
N TYR A 62 -20.52 6.90 23.48
CA TYR A 62 -21.94 7.28 23.42
C TYR A 62 -22.53 7.61 24.80
N GLY A 63 -21.87 7.20 25.89
CA GLY A 63 -22.30 7.45 27.26
C GLY A 63 -23.49 6.60 27.73
N SER A 64 -23.88 5.58 26.96
CA SER A 64 -24.94 4.64 27.36
C SER A 64 -24.75 3.26 26.73
N ALA A 65 -25.26 2.24 27.42
CA ALA A 65 -25.25 0.88 26.94
C ALA A 65 -26.21 0.71 25.76
N MET A 66 -25.79 -0.04 24.75
CA MET A 66 -26.64 -0.42 23.63
C MET A 66 -27.64 -1.49 24.07
N SER A 67 -28.82 -1.52 23.47
CA SER A 67 -29.74 -2.65 23.64
C SER A 67 -29.13 -3.94 23.11
N ASP A 68 -29.57 -5.10 23.61
CA ASP A 68 -29.05 -6.41 23.15
C ASP A 68 -29.19 -6.58 21.64
N ARG A 69 -30.31 -6.12 21.07
CA ARG A 69 -30.54 -6.11 19.62
C ARG A 69 -29.52 -5.24 18.88
N MET A 70 -29.26 -4.03 19.40
CA MET A 70 -28.29 -3.13 18.81
C MET A 70 -26.87 -3.70 18.90
N ARG A 71 -26.48 -4.27 20.05
CA ARG A 71 -25.19 -4.96 20.20
C ARG A 71 -25.04 -6.10 19.21
N GLN A 72 -26.05 -6.94 19.06
CA GLN A 72 -25.99 -8.07 18.13
C GLN A 72 -25.89 -7.60 16.67
N THR A 73 -26.61 -6.54 16.32
CA THR A 73 -26.51 -5.90 15.01
C THR A 73 -25.08 -5.37 14.82
N MET A 74 -24.54 -4.61 15.77
CA MET A 74 -23.18 -4.07 15.69
C MET A 74 -22.12 -5.15 15.54
N LYS A 75 -22.21 -6.27 16.27
CA LYS A 75 -21.29 -7.40 16.09
C LYS A 75 -21.28 -7.89 14.65
N THR A 76 -22.48 -8.07 14.10
CA THR A 76 -22.67 -8.57 12.74
C THR A 76 -22.13 -7.56 11.72
N GLU A 77 -22.43 -6.28 11.89
CA GLU A 77 -21.97 -5.25 10.96
C GLU A 77 -20.46 -5.01 11.06
N ILE A 78 -19.86 -4.98 12.25
CA ILE A 78 -18.41 -4.81 12.44
C ILE A 78 -17.65 -5.99 11.83
N SER A 79 -18.07 -7.23 12.12
CA SER A 79 -17.42 -8.44 11.60
C SER A 79 -17.44 -8.55 10.08
N THR A 80 -18.42 -7.94 9.42
CA THR A 80 -18.59 -8.01 7.96
C THR A 80 -18.06 -6.76 7.25
N ALA A 81 -18.29 -5.57 7.79
CA ALA A 81 -17.87 -4.30 7.18
C ALA A 81 -16.37 -4.10 7.26
N VAL A 82 -15.76 -4.28 8.44
CA VAL A 82 -14.34 -3.94 8.66
C VAL A 82 -13.39 -4.68 7.70
N PRO A 83 -13.54 -6.00 7.47
CA PRO A 83 -12.67 -6.69 6.53
C PRO A 83 -12.83 -6.18 5.09
N GLU A 84 -14.07 -5.92 4.65
CA GLU A 84 -14.36 -5.42 3.31
C GLU A 84 -13.84 -3.99 3.10
N LEU A 85 -14.02 -3.12 4.10
CA LEU A 85 -13.47 -1.77 4.08
C LEU A 85 -11.95 -1.79 4.03
N THR A 86 -11.31 -2.68 4.79
CA THR A 86 -9.85 -2.77 4.83
C THR A 86 -9.27 -3.17 3.48
N LYS A 87 -9.95 -4.08 2.74
CA LYS A 87 -9.56 -4.46 1.37
C LYS A 87 -9.55 -3.27 0.39
N VAL A 88 -10.41 -2.28 0.60
CA VAL A 88 -10.49 -1.08 -0.25
C VAL A 88 -9.56 0.03 0.25
N LEU A 89 -9.48 0.22 1.57
CA LEU A 89 -8.69 1.28 2.21
C LEU A 89 -7.18 1.04 2.07
N VAL A 90 -6.70 -0.20 2.16
CA VAL A 90 -5.26 -0.51 2.01
C VAL A 90 -4.72 -0.05 0.65
N PRO A 91 -5.35 -0.40 -0.50
CA PRO A 91 -4.98 0.14 -1.81
C PRO A 91 -5.10 1.67 -1.91
N ILE A 92 -6.15 2.28 -1.33
CA ILE A 92 -6.31 3.74 -1.32
C ILE A 92 -5.10 4.39 -0.66
N VAL A 93 -4.76 3.97 0.56
CA VAL A 93 -3.63 4.51 1.34
C VAL A 93 -2.31 4.29 0.62
N ALA A 94 -2.10 3.09 0.08
CA ALA A 94 -0.90 2.78 -0.71
C ALA A 94 -0.77 3.65 -1.97
N SER A 95 -1.89 3.93 -2.65
CA SER A 95 -1.91 4.79 -3.84
C SER A 95 -1.65 6.27 -3.51
N ALA A 96 -2.14 6.75 -2.36
CA ALA A 96 -1.94 8.12 -1.88
C ALA A 96 -0.47 8.38 -1.49
N ALA A 97 0.20 7.39 -0.89
CA ALA A 97 1.60 7.49 -0.47
C ALA A 97 2.61 7.56 -1.64
N GLN A 98 2.23 7.15 -2.86
CA GLN A 98 3.13 7.05 -4.01
C GLN A 98 3.20 8.33 -4.89
N ASN A 99 2.72 9.48 -4.41
CA ASN A 99 2.76 10.79 -5.10
C ASN A 99 2.24 10.76 -6.55
N GLY A 100 0.92 10.94 -6.69
CA GLY A 100 0.27 11.20 -7.99
C GLY A 100 -0.82 10.21 -8.35
N GLY A 101 -1.84 10.10 -7.49
CA GLY A 101 -3.05 9.35 -7.82
C GLY A 101 -3.69 9.90 -9.08
N ARG A 102 -3.89 9.05 -10.09
CA ARG A 102 -4.69 9.39 -11.26
C ARG A 102 -6.09 9.76 -10.77
N VAL A 103 -6.55 10.96 -11.12
CA VAL A 103 -7.79 11.58 -10.62
C VAL A 103 -9.03 10.69 -10.80
N GLY A 104 -9.01 9.75 -11.76
CA GLY A 104 -10.09 8.77 -11.98
C GLY A 104 -10.10 7.56 -11.02
N SER A 105 -8.96 7.10 -10.49
CA SER A 105 -8.93 5.92 -9.61
C SER A 105 -9.43 6.24 -8.20
N HIS A 106 -9.35 7.51 -7.77
CA HIS A 106 -9.79 7.90 -6.44
C HIS A 106 -11.32 7.93 -6.34
N GLU A 107 -12.02 8.41 -7.38
CA GLU A 107 -13.48 8.43 -7.40
C GLU A 107 -14.08 7.01 -7.40
N GLU A 108 -13.50 6.08 -8.16
CA GLU A 108 -13.92 4.67 -8.18
C GLU A 108 -13.72 4.00 -6.82
N LEU A 109 -12.62 4.31 -6.13
CA LEU A 109 -12.35 3.82 -4.78
C LEU A 109 -13.33 4.38 -3.76
N ILE A 110 -13.68 5.66 -3.86
CA ILE A 110 -14.72 6.29 -3.03
C ILE A 110 -16.09 5.64 -3.29
N LYS A 111 -16.45 5.40 -4.56
CA LYS A 111 -17.70 4.70 -4.93
C LYS A 111 -17.74 3.30 -4.33
N THR A 112 -16.63 2.57 -4.39
CA THR A 112 -16.52 1.22 -3.82
C THR A 112 -16.68 1.27 -2.30
N PHE A 113 -16.03 2.22 -1.63
CA PHE A 113 -16.22 2.45 -0.19
C PHE A 113 -17.69 2.72 0.16
N MET A 114 -18.36 3.59 -0.59
CA MET A 114 -19.78 3.90 -0.38
C MET A 114 -20.67 2.68 -0.60
N GLN A 115 -20.40 1.87 -1.63
CA GLN A 115 -21.14 0.64 -1.92
C GLN A 115 -21.06 -0.36 -0.77
N ILE A 116 -19.93 -0.42 -0.08
CA ILE A 116 -19.75 -1.25 1.12
C ILE A 116 -20.48 -0.60 2.31
N MET A 117 -20.19 0.66 2.63
CA MET A 117 -20.70 1.31 3.85
C MET A 117 -22.22 1.49 3.89
N MET A 118 -22.84 1.86 2.77
CA MET A 118 -24.26 2.27 2.75
C MET A 118 -25.21 1.17 3.25
N PRO A 119 -25.10 -0.10 2.81
CA PRO A 119 -25.87 -1.21 3.39
C PRO A 119 -25.67 -1.40 4.89
N HIS A 120 -24.42 -1.33 5.38
CA HIS A 120 -24.11 -1.50 6.80
C HIS A 120 -24.74 -0.39 7.65
N MET A 121 -24.59 0.87 7.22
CA MET A 121 -25.21 2.01 7.90
C MET A 121 -26.73 1.90 7.94
N ARG A 122 -27.36 1.43 6.86
CA ARG A 122 -28.82 1.24 6.84
C ARG A 122 -29.27 0.20 7.87
N ARG A 123 -28.58 -0.94 7.99
CA ARG A 123 -28.91 -1.97 8.98
C ARG A 123 -28.74 -1.47 10.40
N ILE A 124 -27.67 -0.72 10.67
CA ILE A 124 -27.45 -0.03 11.95
C ILE A 124 -28.60 0.91 12.28
N MET A 125 -28.98 1.81 11.35
CA MET A 125 -30.04 2.79 11.59
C MET A 125 -31.40 2.12 11.84
N ASN A 126 -31.70 1.04 11.12
CA ASN A 126 -32.95 0.29 11.31
C ASN A 126 -32.99 -0.41 12.68
N ALA A 127 -31.85 -0.92 13.16
CA ALA A 127 -31.78 -1.49 14.51
C ALA A 127 -31.98 -0.44 15.62
N ALA A 128 -31.77 0.85 15.33
CA ALA A 128 -31.93 1.95 16.27
C ALA A 128 -33.37 2.50 16.33
N THR A 129 -34.21 2.24 15.32
CA THR A 129 -35.50 2.93 15.11
C THR A 129 -36.72 2.09 15.45
N GLU A 130 -36.59 0.79 15.67
CA GLU A 130 -37.72 -0.06 16.09
C GLU A 130 -37.88 0.00 17.63
N TYR A 131 -38.66 0.98 18.09
CA TYR A 131 -39.28 1.09 19.41
C TYR A 131 -40.79 0.94 19.31
#